data_AF-Q8TAD2-F1
#
_entry.id   AF-Q8TAD2-F1
#
_cell.length_a   1.000
_cell.length_b   1.000
_cell.length_c   1.000
_cell.angle_alpha   90.00
_cell.angle_beta   90.00
_cell.angle_gamma   90.00
#
_symmetry.space_group_name_H-M   'P 1'
#
loop_
_entity.id
_entity.type
_entity.pdbx_description
1 polymer ?
#
loop_
_entity_poly.entity_id
_entity_poly.type
_entity_poly.pdbx_seq_one_letter_code
_entity_poly.pdbx_strand_id
1 'polypeptide(L)'
;MLVAGFLLALPPSWAAGAPRAGRRPARPRGCADRPEELLEQLYGRLAAGVLSAFHHTLQLGPREQARNASCPAGGRPADRRFRPPTNLRSVSPWAYRISYDPARYPRYLPEAYCLCRGCLTGLFGEEDVRFRSAPVYMPTVVLRRTPACAGGRSVYTEAYVTIPVGCTCVPEPEKDADSINSSIDKQGAKLLLGPNDAPAGP
;
A
#
# COMPACT_ATOMS: atom_id res chain seq x y z
N MET A 1 40.27 -83.04 -35.50
CA MET A 1 39.00 -82.92 -34.76
C MET A 1 38.29 -81.66 -35.27
N LEU A 2 37.35 -81.82 -36.20
CA LEU A 2 36.48 -80.73 -36.64
C LEU A 2 35.49 -80.42 -35.50
N VAL A 3 35.44 -79.18 -35.04
CA VAL A 3 34.32 -78.70 -34.22
C VAL A 3 33.75 -77.48 -34.93
N ALA A 4 32.74 -77.73 -35.75
CA ALA A 4 31.92 -76.71 -36.40
C ALA A 4 30.88 -76.21 -35.38
N GLY A 5 31.16 -75.09 -34.72
CA GLY A 5 30.24 -74.44 -33.79
C GLY A 5 29.25 -73.55 -34.53
N PHE A 6 27.97 -73.92 -34.46
CA PHE A 6 26.82 -73.16 -34.98
C PHE A 6 26.74 -71.75 -34.37
N LEU A 7 26.85 -70.72 -35.21
CA LEU A 7 26.57 -69.32 -34.85
C LEU A 7 25.05 -69.07 -34.96
N LEU A 8 24.34 -69.04 -33.83
CA LEU A 8 22.95 -68.59 -33.77
C LEU A 8 22.89 -67.07 -33.92
N ALA A 9 22.40 -66.61 -35.07
CA ALA A 9 22.03 -65.21 -35.30
C ALA A 9 20.72 -64.90 -34.54
N LEU A 10 20.81 -64.16 -33.43
CA LEU A 10 19.61 -63.62 -32.76
C LEU A 10 19.02 -62.45 -33.57
N PRO A 11 17.69 -62.40 -33.76
CA PRO A 11 17.02 -61.34 -34.50
C PRO A 11 17.05 -60.00 -33.75
N PRO A 12 17.13 -58.86 -34.47
CA PRO A 12 17.20 -57.54 -33.89
C PRO A 12 15.88 -57.18 -33.18
N SER A 13 15.97 -56.94 -31.88
CA SER A 13 14.85 -56.46 -31.08
C SER A 13 14.58 -54.98 -31.41
N TRP A 14 13.43 -54.68 -32.01
CA TRP A 14 12.95 -53.30 -32.15
C TRP A 14 12.60 -52.73 -30.77
N ALA A 15 13.55 -51.99 -30.20
CA ALA A 15 13.30 -51.17 -29.03
C ALA A 15 12.40 -49.99 -29.43
N ALA A 16 11.10 -50.12 -29.20
CA ALA A 16 10.16 -49.01 -29.28
C ALA A 16 10.57 -47.93 -28.28
N GLY A 17 11.08 -46.81 -28.80
CA GLY A 17 11.53 -45.68 -27.99
C GLY A 17 10.38 -45.12 -27.16
N ALA A 18 10.52 -45.18 -25.84
CA ALA A 18 9.62 -44.48 -24.93
C ALA A 18 9.75 -42.96 -25.14
N PRO A 19 8.63 -42.21 -25.21
CA PRO A 19 8.65 -40.77 -25.43
C PRO A 19 9.32 -40.08 -24.23
N ARG A 20 10.35 -39.28 -24.52
CA ARG A 20 11.02 -38.44 -23.53
C ARG A 20 10.00 -37.49 -22.93
N ALA A 21 9.60 -37.72 -21.69
CA ALA A 21 8.83 -36.78 -20.90
C ALA A 21 9.58 -35.44 -20.89
N GLY A 22 9.05 -34.44 -21.60
CA GLY A 22 9.64 -33.12 -21.69
C GLY A 22 9.80 -32.54 -20.29
N ARG A 23 11.05 -32.31 -19.86
CA ARG A 23 11.34 -31.54 -18.65
C ARG A 23 10.71 -30.17 -18.83
N ARG A 24 9.61 -29.91 -18.13
CA ARG A 24 9.03 -28.57 -18.02
C ARG A 24 10.17 -27.64 -17.57
N PRO A 25 10.44 -26.53 -18.28
CA PRO A 25 11.51 -25.63 -17.90
C PRO A 25 11.30 -25.21 -16.44
N ALA A 26 12.30 -25.47 -15.60
CA ALA A 26 12.26 -25.09 -14.21
C ALA A 26 12.05 -23.57 -14.17
N ARG A 27 10.90 -23.14 -13.64
CA ARG A 27 10.56 -21.73 -13.47
C ARG A 27 11.77 -21.08 -12.77
N PRO A 28 12.34 -19.98 -13.30
CA PRO A 28 13.47 -19.33 -12.66
C PRO A 28 13.10 -19.10 -11.20
N ARG A 29 13.86 -19.70 -10.28
CA ARG A 29 13.58 -19.55 -8.85
C ARG A 29 13.69 -18.06 -8.56
N GLY A 30 12.57 -17.46 -8.19
CA GLY A 30 12.54 -16.10 -7.68
C GLY A 30 13.50 -15.98 -6.51
N CYS A 31 14.02 -14.78 -6.30
CA CYS A 31 14.99 -14.54 -5.25
C CYS A 31 14.32 -14.68 -3.89
N ALA A 32 14.98 -15.40 -2.99
CA ALA A 32 14.47 -15.58 -1.64
C ALA A 32 14.59 -14.26 -0.89
N ASP A 33 13.62 -13.94 -0.04
CA ASP A 33 13.75 -12.78 0.83
C ASP A 33 14.93 -12.96 1.80
N ARG A 34 15.47 -11.83 2.26
CA ARG A 34 16.49 -11.80 3.31
C ARG A 34 15.85 -12.24 4.63
N PRO A 35 16.62 -12.85 5.56
CA PRO A 35 16.15 -13.07 6.92
C PRO A 35 15.63 -11.76 7.52
N GLU A 36 14.58 -11.84 8.32
CA GLU A 36 13.93 -10.66 8.88
C GLU A 36 14.90 -9.90 9.79
N GLU A 37 15.74 -10.62 10.55
CA GLU A 37 16.78 -10.08 11.43
C GLU A 37 17.75 -9.15 10.68
N LEU A 38 18.07 -9.49 9.43
CA LEU A 38 18.97 -8.70 8.60
C LEU A 38 18.25 -7.47 8.01
N LEU A 39 16.95 -7.58 7.72
CA LEU A 39 16.15 -6.43 7.32
C LEU A 39 15.95 -5.46 8.47
N GLU A 40 15.74 -5.93 9.71
CA GLU A 40 15.67 -5.05 10.88
C GLU A 40 17.00 -4.36 11.14
N GLN A 41 18.12 -5.06 10.92
CA GLN A 41 19.45 -4.45 11.04
C GLN A 41 19.66 -3.35 9.99
N LEU A 42 19.24 -3.58 8.74
CA LEU A 42 19.33 -2.58 7.68
C LEU A 42 18.39 -1.38 7.92
N TYR A 43 17.20 -1.64 8.45
CA TYR A 43 16.20 -0.60 8.74
C TYR A 43 16.50 0.19 10.02
N GLY A 44 17.14 -0.46 10.99
CA GLY A 44 17.28 0.01 12.36
C GLY A 44 16.36 -0.75 13.31
N ARG A 45 16.97 -1.53 14.22
CA ARG A 45 16.26 -2.41 15.17
C ARG A 45 15.22 -1.65 16.02
N LEU A 46 15.55 -0.45 16.49
CA LEU A 46 14.62 0.35 17.30
C LEU A 46 13.40 0.79 16.47
N ALA A 47 13.62 1.26 15.25
CA ALA A 47 12.54 1.69 14.36
C ALA A 47 11.62 0.51 13.99
N ALA A 48 12.21 -0.65 13.66
CA ALA A 48 11.48 -1.89 13.43
C ALA A 48 10.66 -2.29 14.66
N GLY A 49 11.27 -2.26 15.85
CA GLY A 49 10.63 -2.58 17.11
C GLY A 49 9.43 -1.68 17.43
N VAL A 50 9.54 -0.37 17.21
CA VAL A 50 8.43 0.59 17.43
C VAL A 50 7.26 0.29 16.51
N LEU A 51 7.51 0.08 15.21
CA LEU A 51 6.45 -0.24 14.25
C LEU A 51 5.79 -1.59 14.53
N SER A 52 6.59 -2.60 14.90
CA SER A 52 6.09 -3.92 15.29
C SER A 52 5.24 -3.85 16.56
N ALA A 53 5.70 -3.15 17.60
CA ALA A 53 4.94 -2.95 18.84
C ALA A 53 3.60 -2.23 18.58
N PHE A 54 3.61 -1.22 17.71
CA PHE A 54 2.39 -0.51 17.35
C PHE A 54 1.42 -1.42 16.56
N HIS A 55 1.93 -2.18 15.60
CA HIS A 55 1.15 -3.18 14.87
C HIS A 55 0.50 -4.20 15.82
N HIS A 56 1.26 -4.77 16.76
CA HIS A 56 0.74 -5.70 17.76
C HIS A 56 -0.34 -5.06 18.63
N THR A 57 -0.14 -3.82 19.07
CA THR A 57 -1.15 -3.08 19.87
C THR A 57 -2.47 -2.93 19.12
N LEU A 58 -2.42 -2.63 17.81
CA LEU A 58 -3.62 -2.49 16.98
C LEU A 58 -4.33 -3.84 16.73
N GLN A 59 -3.59 -4.95 16.71
CA GLN A 59 -4.19 -6.28 16.61
C GLN A 59 -4.94 -6.70 17.87
N LEU A 60 -4.44 -6.28 19.04
CA LEU A 60 -5.04 -6.57 20.35
C LEU A 60 -6.26 -5.68 20.66
N GLY A 61 -6.36 -4.52 20.01
CA GLY A 61 -7.52 -3.65 20.16
C GLY A 61 -8.84 -4.34 19.75
N PRO A 62 -10.01 -3.82 20.15
CA PRO A 62 -11.31 -4.37 19.75
C PRO A 62 -11.43 -4.38 18.22
N ARG A 63 -11.08 -5.53 17.62
CA ARG A 63 -10.86 -5.67 16.18
C ARG A 63 -12.11 -5.37 15.36
N GLU A 64 -13.27 -5.67 15.95
CA GLU A 64 -14.59 -5.35 15.42
C GLU A 64 -14.85 -3.84 15.41
N GLN A 65 -14.43 -3.12 16.46
CA GLN A 65 -14.59 -1.67 16.55
C GLN A 65 -13.79 -0.96 15.47
N ALA A 66 -12.56 -1.40 15.16
CA ALA A 66 -11.76 -0.79 14.11
C ALA A 66 -12.40 -0.97 12.72
N ARG A 67 -12.92 -2.18 12.42
CA ARG A 67 -13.54 -2.48 11.12
C ARG A 67 -14.84 -1.72 10.87
N ASN A 68 -15.59 -1.47 11.94
CA ASN A 68 -16.89 -0.80 11.89
C ASN A 68 -16.86 0.58 12.57
N ALA A 69 -15.68 1.20 12.68
CA ALA A 69 -15.55 2.52 13.28
C ALA A 69 -16.24 3.54 12.37
N SER A 70 -17.34 4.10 12.85
CA SER A 70 -18.03 5.23 12.24
C SER A 70 -17.73 6.52 13.01
N CYS A 71 -18.09 7.66 12.42
CA CYS A 71 -18.05 8.94 13.11
C CYS A 71 -18.96 8.88 14.36
N PRO A 72 -18.46 9.18 15.57
CA PRO A 72 -19.28 9.15 16.79
C PRO A 72 -20.09 10.44 17.01
N ALA A 73 -20.40 11.17 15.93
CA ALA A 73 -21.14 12.43 15.99
C ALA A 73 -22.50 12.26 16.68
N GLY A 74 -22.79 13.15 17.63
CA GLY A 74 -24.04 13.12 18.41
C GLY A 74 -24.29 11.81 19.17
N GLY A 75 -23.26 10.96 19.28
CA GLY A 75 -23.37 9.64 19.87
C GLY A 75 -23.77 9.74 21.34
N ARG A 76 -24.63 8.81 21.78
CA ARG A 76 -24.93 8.64 23.20
C ARG A 76 -23.62 8.48 23.97
N PRO A 77 -23.49 9.04 25.19
CA PRO A 77 -22.31 8.81 26.00
C PRO A 77 -22.09 7.30 26.06
N ALA A 78 -20.91 6.86 25.60
CA ALA A 78 -20.48 5.48 25.75
C ALA A 78 -20.75 5.04 27.19
N ASP A 79 -20.99 3.74 27.40
CA ASP A 79 -21.12 3.18 28.74
C ASP A 79 -20.07 3.84 29.65
N ARG A 80 -20.52 4.56 30.70
CA ARG A 80 -19.66 5.43 31.52
C ARG A 80 -18.46 4.67 32.10
N ARG A 81 -18.52 3.33 32.13
CA ARG A 81 -17.44 2.44 32.54
C ARG A 81 -16.30 2.36 31.53
N PHE A 82 -16.56 2.52 30.23
CA PHE A 82 -15.55 2.45 29.19
C PHE A 82 -15.15 3.86 28.73
N ARG A 83 -13.92 4.26 29.06
CA ARG A 83 -13.31 5.47 28.52
C ARG A 83 -12.63 5.13 27.19
N PRO A 84 -13.11 5.65 26.04
CA PRO A 84 -12.46 5.38 24.77
C PRO A 84 -11.02 5.94 24.73
N PRO A 85 -10.13 5.35 23.91
CA PRO A 85 -8.78 5.87 23.72
C PRO A 85 -8.79 7.28 23.10
N THR A 86 -7.67 7.99 23.24
CA THR A 86 -7.54 9.41 22.86
C THR A 86 -7.95 9.71 21.42
N ASN A 87 -7.60 8.84 20.47
CA ASN A 87 -7.96 9.01 19.06
C ASN A 87 -9.47 9.02 18.80
N LEU A 88 -10.29 8.34 19.64
CA LEU A 88 -11.75 8.35 19.53
C LEU A 88 -12.41 9.50 20.32
N ARG A 89 -11.65 10.14 21.22
CA ARG A 89 -12.09 11.31 22.01
C ARG A 89 -11.64 12.64 21.41
N SER A 90 -10.91 12.59 20.29
CA SER A 90 -10.47 13.77 19.55
C SER A 90 -11.67 14.48 18.91
N VAL A 91 -11.55 15.79 18.74
CA VAL A 91 -12.47 16.60 17.92
C VAL A 91 -12.48 16.12 16.46
N SER A 92 -11.35 15.60 15.98
CA SER A 92 -11.24 14.95 14.68
C SER A 92 -10.85 13.50 14.89
N PRO A 93 -11.81 12.60 15.21
CA PRO A 93 -11.49 11.24 15.61
C PRO A 93 -10.98 10.40 14.44
N TRP A 94 -10.09 9.45 14.73
CA TRP A 94 -9.52 8.54 13.73
C TRP A 94 -9.46 7.11 14.22
N ALA A 95 -9.43 6.18 13.28
CA ALA A 95 -9.07 4.78 13.51
C ALA A 95 -7.85 4.42 12.67
N TYR A 96 -7.35 3.19 12.84
CA TYR A 96 -6.20 2.69 12.12
C TYR A 96 -6.58 1.49 11.27
N ARG A 97 -6.02 1.45 10.06
CA ARG A 97 -5.96 0.26 9.22
C ARG A 97 -4.51 -0.15 9.06
N ILE A 98 -4.30 -1.43 8.77
CA ILE A 98 -2.95 -1.95 8.55
C ILE A 98 -2.78 -2.17 7.05
N SER A 99 -1.85 -1.41 6.47
CA SER A 99 -1.38 -1.56 5.09
C SER A 99 -0.37 -2.70 5.02
N TYR A 100 -0.61 -3.66 4.13
CA TYR A 100 0.27 -4.79 3.90
C TYR A 100 0.90 -4.72 2.51
N ASP A 101 2.22 -4.84 2.46
CA ASP A 101 2.98 -4.93 1.22
C ASP A 101 4.10 -5.96 1.38
N PRO A 102 4.04 -7.10 0.67
CA PRO A 102 5.04 -8.16 0.80
C PRO A 102 6.42 -7.75 0.23
N ALA A 103 6.49 -6.69 -0.58
CA ALA A 103 7.72 -6.18 -1.16
C ALA A 103 8.35 -5.05 -0.32
N ARG A 104 7.86 -4.82 0.90
CA ARG A 104 8.31 -3.75 1.79
C ARG A 104 8.71 -4.31 3.15
N TYR A 105 9.67 -3.66 3.80
CA TYR A 105 9.97 -3.87 5.21
C TYR A 105 9.90 -2.53 5.97
N PRO A 106 9.15 -2.45 7.08
CA PRO A 106 8.24 -3.48 7.58
C PRO A 106 7.06 -3.75 6.62
N ARG A 107 6.62 -5.02 6.56
CA ARG A 107 5.54 -5.44 5.67
C ARG A 107 4.19 -4.84 6.05
N TYR A 108 3.99 -4.66 7.36
CA TYR A 108 2.79 -4.07 7.94
C TYR A 108 3.08 -2.64 8.37
N LEU A 109 2.25 -1.70 7.91
CA LEU A 109 2.36 -0.29 8.26
C LEU A 109 1.00 0.22 8.73
N PRO A 110 0.89 0.77 9.95
CA PRO A 110 -0.36 1.34 10.45
C PRO A 110 -0.63 2.70 9.82
N GLU A 111 -1.82 2.84 9.27
CA GLU A 111 -2.30 4.06 8.61
C GLU A 111 -3.56 4.55 9.33
N ALA A 112 -3.52 5.79 9.82
CA ALA A 112 -4.69 6.46 10.36
C ALA A 112 -5.66 6.89 9.26
N TYR A 113 -6.96 6.86 9.56
CA TYR A 113 -7.99 7.47 8.71
C TYR A 113 -9.05 8.13 9.58
N CYS A 114 -9.52 9.29 9.13
CA CYS A 114 -10.48 10.09 9.89
C CYS A 114 -11.86 9.43 9.83
N LEU A 115 -12.55 9.39 10.97
CA LEU A 115 -13.88 8.79 11.09
C LEU A 115 -14.97 9.76 10.65
N CYS A 116 -14.75 11.06 10.85
CA CYS A 116 -15.67 12.14 10.49
C CYS A 116 -15.12 12.93 9.29
N ARG A 117 -16.01 13.62 8.57
CA ARG A 117 -15.64 14.54 7.49
C ARG A 117 -15.33 15.92 8.05
N GLY A 118 -16.17 16.41 8.95
CA GLY A 118 -15.98 17.62 9.73
C GLY A 118 -15.44 17.33 11.12
N CYS A 119 -15.62 18.29 12.03
CA CYS A 119 -15.06 18.25 13.37
C CYS A 119 -16.15 18.19 14.43
N LEU A 120 -15.94 17.44 15.51
CA LEU A 120 -16.87 17.30 16.62
C LEU A 120 -16.75 18.49 17.59
N THR A 121 -17.18 19.66 17.14
CA THR A 121 -17.14 20.92 17.90
C THR A 121 -18.51 21.35 18.43
N GLY A 122 -19.59 20.68 18.02
CA GLY A 122 -20.92 20.96 18.56
C GLY A 122 -21.02 20.71 20.07
N LEU A 123 -21.95 21.37 20.75
CA LEU A 123 -22.13 21.30 22.21
C LEU A 123 -22.26 19.87 22.75
N PHE A 124 -22.84 18.96 21.96
CA PHE A 124 -23.03 17.54 22.29
C PHE A 124 -22.11 16.61 21.50
N GLY A 125 -21.03 17.14 20.90
CA GLY A 125 -20.16 16.39 20.01
C GLY A 125 -20.77 16.18 18.62
N GLU A 126 -21.63 17.09 18.17
CA GLU A 126 -22.14 17.11 16.80
C GLU A 126 -21.02 17.48 15.82
N GLU A 127 -21.09 16.90 14.63
CA GLU A 127 -20.16 17.20 13.54
C GLU A 127 -20.47 18.56 12.92
N ASP A 128 -19.52 19.48 13.02
CA ASP A 128 -19.53 20.78 12.36
C ASP A 128 -18.80 20.68 11.01
N VAL A 129 -19.58 20.76 9.94
CA VAL A 129 -19.12 20.64 8.55
C VAL A 129 -18.49 21.92 8.00
N ARG A 130 -18.43 23.00 8.79
CA ARG A 130 -17.66 24.20 8.46
C ARG A 130 -16.15 24.00 8.67
N PHE A 131 -15.80 22.93 9.37
CA PHE A 131 -14.44 22.47 9.54
C PHE A 131 -14.28 21.12 8.85
N ARG A 132 -13.02 20.74 8.65
CA ARG A 132 -12.63 19.47 8.07
C ARG A 132 -11.76 18.68 9.03
N SER A 133 -12.10 17.41 9.21
CA SER A 133 -11.17 16.42 9.75
C SER A 133 -10.19 16.00 8.65
N ALA A 134 -8.93 16.39 8.80
CA ALA A 134 -7.87 16.13 7.83
C ALA A 134 -6.81 15.19 8.43
N PRO A 135 -6.27 14.24 7.64
CA PRO A 135 -5.18 13.38 8.09
C PRO A 135 -3.90 14.19 8.31
N VAL A 136 -3.19 13.90 9.39
CA VAL A 136 -1.84 14.40 9.66
C VAL A 136 -0.85 13.42 9.07
N TYR A 137 -0.05 13.89 8.13
CA TYR A 137 0.92 13.07 7.40
C TYR A 137 2.32 13.14 8.01
N MET A 138 3.02 12.01 8.02
CA MET A 138 4.39 11.90 8.48
C MET A 138 5.26 11.21 7.41
N PRO A 139 6.43 11.76 7.04
CA PRO A 139 7.38 11.06 6.21
C PRO A 139 7.97 9.88 6.98
N THR A 140 7.92 8.69 6.38
CA THR A 140 8.37 7.43 6.97
C THR A 140 9.30 6.73 6.00
N VAL A 141 10.46 6.29 6.49
CA VAL A 141 11.36 5.43 5.73
C VAL A 141 10.88 3.99 5.77
N VAL A 142 11.03 3.30 4.64
CA VAL A 142 10.79 1.85 4.49
C VAL A 142 11.87 1.26 3.58
N LEU A 143 12.13 -0.03 3.70
CA LEU A 143 12.94 -0.75 2.72
C LEU A 143 12.04 -1.37 1.66
N ARG A 144 12.31 -1.12 0.39
CA ARG A 144 11.60 -1.74 -0.74
C ARG A 144 12.45 -2.77 -1.44
N ARG A 145 11.84 -3.91 -1.76
CA ARG A 145 12.45 -4.97 -2.54
C ARG A 145 12.61 -4.50 -3.98
N THR A 146 13.85 -4.54 -4.45
CA THR A 146 14.20 -4.33 -5.86
C THR A 146 14.03 -5.61 -6.67
N PRO A 147 13.97 -5.54 -8.00
CA PRO A 147 14.03 -6.74 -8.85
C PRO A 147 15.42 -7.40 -8.86
N ALA A 148 16.44 -6.76 -8.29
CA ALA A 148 17.81 -7.27 -8.29
C ALA A 148 18.03 -8.34 -7.21
N CYS A 149 18.99 -9.22 -7.47
CA CYS A 149 19.31 -10.34 -6.61
C CYS A 149 20.81 -10.46 -6.39
N ALA A 150 21.21 -10.62 -5.13
CA ALA A 150 22.59 -10.83 -4.73
C ALA A 150 22.69 -12.13 -3.94
N GLY A 151 23.45 -13.10 -4.46
CA GLY A 151 23.59 -14.42 -3.82
C GLY A 151 22.27 -15.19 -3.69
N GLY A 152 21.36 -15.06 -4.68
CA GLY A 152 20.03 -15.68 -4.63
C GLY A 152 19.04 -15.03 -3.66
N ARG A 153 19.42 -13.92 -3.03
CA ARG A 153 18.58 -13.15 -2.12
C ARG A 153 18.16 -11.82 -2.71
N SER A 154 16.93 -11.42 -2.43
CA SER A 154 16.39 -10.13 -2.82
C SER A 154 17.23 -8.97 -2.27
N VAL A 155 17.44 -7.95 -3.10
CA VAL A 155 18.11 -6.70 -2.70
C VAL A 155 17.06 -5.67 -2.30
N TYR A 156 17.30 -4.96 -1.20
CA TYR A 156 16.39 -3.94 -0.67
C TYR A 156 17.06 -2.57 -0.74
N THR A 157 16.28 -1.54 -1.01
CA THR A 157 16.72 -0.13 -1.02
C THR A 157 15.76 0.71 -0.20
N GLU A 158 16.27 1.76 0.44
CA GLU A 158 15.44 2.72 1.17
C GLU A 158 14.49 3.47 0.23
N ALA A 159 13.27 3.70 0.70
CA ALA A 159 12.28 4.53 0.05
C ALA A 159 11.53 5.32 1.12
N TYR A 160 11.23 6.58 0.82
CA TYR A 160 10.40 7.43 1.66
C TYR A 160 8.95 7.31 1.23
N VAL A 161 8.07 7.06 2.19
CA VAL A 161 6.62 7.02 2.00
C VAL A 161 5.97 7.97 2.99
N THR A 162 4.83 8.53 2.61
CA THR A 162 4.04 9.39 3.49
C THR A 162 2.92 8.57 4.10
N ILE A 163 2.81 8.56 5.43
CA ILE A 163 1.74 7.85 6.14
C ILE A 163 0.90 8.79 6.98
N PRO A 164 -0.42 8.59 7.05
CA PRO A 164 -1.26 9.29 8.01
C PRO A 164 -1.07 8.69 9.41
N VAL A 165 -0.73 9.53 10.40
CA VAL A 165 -0.50 9.11 11.80
C VAL A 165 -1.67 9.43 12.72
N GLY A 166 -2.55 10.33 12.29
CA GLY A 166 -3.76 10.73 13.01
C GLY A 166 -4.59 11.68 12.19
N CYS A 167 -5.56 12.33 12.82
CA CYS A 167 -6.36 13.39 12.19
C CYS A 167 -6.41 14.64 13.07
N THR A 168 -6.49 15.79 12.41
CA THR A 168 -6.63 17.10 13.04
C THR A 168 -7.81 17.85 12.44
N CYS A 169 -8.39 18.77 13.21
CA CYS A 169 -9.42 19.68 12.74
C CYS A 169 -8.77 20.89 12.06
N VAL A 170 -9.20 21.22 10.85
CA VAL A 170 -8.77 22.41 10.12
C VAL A 170 -9.99 23.20 9.63
N PRO A 171 -9.89 24.53 9.44
CA PRO A 171 -10.91 25.28 8.73
C PRO A 171 -11.14 24.68 7.34
N GLU A 172 -12.39 24.62 6.88
CA GLU A 172 -12.65 24.28 5.48
C GLU A 172 -11.94 25.31 4.58
N PRO A 173 -11.14 24.89 3.58
CA PRO A 173 -10.59 25.83 2.62
C PRO A 173 -11.77 26.53 1.94
N GLU A 174 -11.71 27.86 1.83
CA GLU A 174 -12.56 28.57 0.90
C GLU A 174 -12.37 27.86 -0.45
N LYS A 175 -13.48 27.38 -1.03
CA LYS A 175 -13.44 26.82 -2.38
C LYS A 175 -13.10 27.98 -3.29
N ASP A 176 -11.81 28.22 -3.50
CA ASP A 176 -11.32 29.24 -4.40
C ASP A 176 -12.09 29.12 -5.72
N ALA A 177 -12.61 30.25 -6.16
CA ALA A 177 -13.52 30.41 -7.28
C ALA A 177 -12.92 30.04 -8.65
N ASP A 178 -11.86 29.24 -8.69
CA ASP A 178 -11.15 28.83 -9.91
C ASP A 178 -11.97 27.89 -10.79
N SER A 179 -13.09 27.34 -10.30
CA SER A 179 -14.03 26.62 -11.17
C SER A 179 -14.89 27.52 -12.06
N ILE A 180 -14.92 28.85 -11.88
CA ILE A 180 -15.71 29.73 -12.73
C ILE A 180 -14.91 30.20 -13.95
N ASN A 181 -13.60 30.38 -13.84
CA ASN A 181 -12.81 30.95 -14.95
C ASN A 181 -12.46 29.93 -16.04
N SER A 182 -12.43 28.63 -15.73
CA SER A 182 -12.18 27.59 -16.75
C SER A 182 -13.32 27.41 -17.76
N SER A 183 -14.51 27.96 -17.51
CA SER A 183 -15.65 27.90 -18.44
C SER A 183 -15.61 29.00 -19.52
N ILE A 184 -15.14 30.20 -19.19
CA ILE A 184 -15.15 31.34 -20.12
C ILE A 184 -14.08 31.22 -21.22
N ASP A 185 -12.90 30.68 -20.89
CA ASP A 185 -11.82 30.58 -21.89
C ASP A 185 -12.12 29.56 -23.01
N LYS A 186 -12.96 28.56 -22.75
CA LYS A 186 -13.34 27.57 -23.76
C LYS A 186 -14.32 28.13 -24.80
N GLN A 187 -15.06 29.18 -24.46
CA GLN A 187 -15.94 29.88 -25.39
C GLN A 187 -15.21 31.03 -26.10
N GLY A 188 -14.28 31.71 -25.42
CA GLY A 188 -13.45 32.78 -26.02
C GLY A 188 -12.54 32.27 -27.14
N ALA A 189 -11.94 31.08 -26.99
CA ALA A 189 -11.00 30.55 -27.98
C ALA A 189 -11.66 30.11 -29.30
N LYS A 190 -12.97 29.83 -29.33
CA LYS A 190 -13.65 29.33 -30.55
C LYS A 190 -14.18 30.44 -31.46
N LEU A 191 -14.25 31.68 -30.98
CA LEU A 191 -14.75 32.83 -31.77
C LEU A 191 -13.65 33.64 -32.47
N LEU A 192 -12.37 33.43 -32.14
CA LEU A 192 -11.26 34.25 -32.66
C LEU A 192 -10.41 33.57 -33.74
N LEU A 193 -10.76 32.36 -34.19
CA LEU A 193 -10.10 31.72 -35.34
C LEU A 193 -10.71 32.26 -36.65
N GLY A 194 -10.49 33.55 -36.90
CA GLY A 194 -10.67 34.16 -38.21
C GLY A 194 -9.48 33.82 -39.12
N PRO A 195 -9.69 33.32 -40.35
CA PRO A 195 -8.63 32.95 -41.27
C PRO A 195 -8.12 34.20 -41.99
N ASN A 196 -6.94 34.71 -41.61
CA ASN A 196 -6.04 35.49 -42.46
C ASN A 196 -4.94 36.09 -41.58
N ASP A 197 -3.79 35.44 -41.47
CA ASP A 197 -2.53 36.14 -41.23
C ASP A 197 -1.42 35.33 -41.90
N ALA A 198 -1.05 35.80 -43.09
CA ALA A 198 0.08 35.30 -43.85
C ALA A 198 1.39 35.75 -43.16
N PRO A 199 2.37 34.85 -42.96
CA PRO A 199 3.67 35.25 -42.43
C PRO A 199 4.43 36.08 -43.47
N ALA A 200 4.74 37.32 -43.09
CA ALA A 200 5.60 38.22 -43.83
C ALA A 200 7.09 37.84 -43.64
N GLY A 201 7.68 37.31 -44.70
CA GLY A 201 9.07 37.55 -45.16
C GLY A 201 10.27 37.04 -44.33
N PRO A 202 11.48 37.06 -44.93
CA PRO A 202 11.80 37.15 -46.36
C PRO A 202 11.93 35.77 -47.05
#